data_AF-A0A0X7A5Y3-F1
#
_entry.id   AF-A0A0X7A5Y3-F1
#
_cell.length_a   1.000
_cell.length_b   1.000
_cell.length_c   1.000
_cell.angle_alpha   90.00
_cell.angle_beta   90.00
_cell.angle_gamma   90.00
#
_symmetry.space_group_name_H-M   'P 1'
#
loop_
_entity.id
_entity.type
_entity.pdbx_description
1 polymer ?
#
loop_
_entity_poly.entity_id
_entity_poly.type
_entity_poly.pdbx_seq_one_letter_code
_entity_poly.pdbx_strand_id
1 'polypeptide(L)'
;MTASSNQGVIKSLAVGRSDIYRMDPRDLHVKVDWNCRTVNFNPDDPEDLALAESISQVGVKQALTVYTEDGKAFISDGHRRHGATMYAIEHLAAEIKNVPVQTEDRYSSEADRVFSQIVRNSGKPLTPIEQARVFKRLIDLGWTEKDIQQKTGLARQWIVELLELQAAPAAVTNLVATGQVAATLAMATLKKHGGDGAKAANDLARAVDKAQSEGKKRATAKHMDAGEKPKPAHPDSMRLDALRELAGYVENGTDTSVSISQDDATREWVVRVGDNFRAGRSLRDAIDSAAVTLIKDNEE
;
A
#
# COMPACT_ATOMS: atom_id res chain seq x y z
N MET A 1 -53.66 7.09 28.70
CA MET A 1 -52.19 7.23 28.69
C MET A 1 -51.82 7.99 27.43
N THR A 2 -51.55 9.29 27.55
CA THR A 2 -51.14 10.14 26.42
C THR A 2 -49.75 9.71 25.96
N ALA A 3 -49.63 9.30 24.69
CA ALA A 3 -48.35 9.02 24.08
C ALA A 3 -47.51 10.30 24.10
N SER A 4 -46.55 10.39 25.03
CA SER A 4 -45.54 11.45 25.02
C SER A 4 -44.86 11.44 23.65
N SER A 5 -44.94 12.55 22.92
CA SER A 5 -44.26 12.65 21.62
C SER A 5 -42.78 12.28 21.77
N ASN A 6 -42.22 11.51 20.82
CA ASN A 6 -40.81 11.11 20.86
C ASN A 6 -39.87 12.30 21.06
N GLN A 7 -40.22 13.47 20.52
CA GLN A 7 -39.46 14.71 20.76
C GLN A 7 -39.46 15.16 22.22
N GLY A 8 -40.58 15.04 22.94
CA GLY A 8 -40.66 15.38 24.36
C GLY A 8 -39.79 14.47 25.23
N VAL A 9 -39.79 13.17 24.92
CA VAL A 9 -38.95 12.18 25.61
C VAL A 9 -37.47 12.44 25.36
N ILE A 10 -37.07 12.65 24.09
CA ILE A 10 -35.68 12.96 23.75
C ILE A 10 -35.23 14.27 24.41
N LYS A 11 -36.07 15.31 24.43
CA LYS A 11 -35.74 16.58 25.11
C LYS A 11 -35.54 16.39 26.61
N SER A 12 -36.31 15.53 27.27
CA SER A 12 -36.12 15.26 28.71
C SER A 12 -34.86 14.47 29.03
N LEU A 13 -34.34 13.68 28.08
CA LEU A 13 -33.13 12.88 28.23
C LEU A 13 -31.87 13.59 27.71
N ALA A 14 -32.02 14.62 26.87
CA ALA A 14 -30.90 15.29 26.22
C ALA A 14 -30.15 16.20 27.20
N VAL A 15 -28.83 16.04 27.25
CA VAL A 15 -27.91 16.89 28.03
C VAL A 15 -27.49 18.14 27.22
N GLY A 16 -27.68 18.12 25.91
CA GLY A 16 -27.37 19.22 25.00
C GLY A 16 -28.10 19.09 23.66
N ARG A 17 -28.03 20.15 22.84
CA ARG A 17 -28.64 20.21 21.51
C ARG A 17 -27.57 20.53 20.47
N SER A 18 -27.57 19.78 19.38
CA SER A 18 -26.84 20.11 18.16
C SER A 18 -27.82 20.65 17.12
N ASP A 19 -27.50 21.78 16.50
CA ASP A 19 -28.37 22.40 15.51
C ASP A 19 -28.07 21.87 14.09
N ILE A 20 -29.14 21.54 13.37
CA ILE A 20 -29.11 21.19 11.96
C ILE A 20 -29.82 22.30 11.19
N TYR A 21 -29.09 22.94 10.29
CA TYR A 21 -29.54 23.98 9.39
C TYR A 21 -29.86 23.39 8.01
N ARG A 22 -30.62 24.12 7.21
CA ARG A 22 -30.89 23.80 5.80
C ARG A 22 -30.27 24.90 4.94
N MET A 23 -29.32 24.54 4.09
CA MET A 23 -28.60 25.49 3.23
C MET A 23 -28.72 25.06 1.77
N ASP A 24 -28.66 26.02 0.85
CA ASP A 24 -28.52 25.71 -0.58
C ASP A 24 -27.14 25.05 -0.79
N PRO A 25 -27.05 23.88 -1.44
CA PRO A 25 -25.77 23.24 -1.73
C PRO A 25 -24.80 24.12 -2.55
N ARG A 26 -25.29 25.11 -3.29
CA ARG A 26 -24.49 26.06 -4.09
C ARG A 26 -23.79 27.13 -3.26
N ASP A 27 -24.28 27.40 -2.05
CA ASP A 27 -23.66 28.35 -1.12
C ASP A 27 -22.52 27.72 -0.29
N LEU A 28 -22.33 26.40 -0.41
CA LEU A 28 -21.28 25.67 0.28
C LEU A 28 -19.99 25.69 -0.53
N HIS A 29 -18.89 26.06 0.15
CA HIS A 29 -17.58 26.18 -0.46
C HIS A 29 -16.68 25.02 -0.04
N VAL A 30 -15.87 24.52 -0.98
CA VAL A 30 -14.81 23.54 -0.69
C VAL A 30 -13.48 24.27 -0.74
N LYS A 31 -12.73 24.20 0.37
CA LYS A 31 -11.39 24.80 0.45
C LYS A 31 -10.41 23.95 -0.38
N VAL A 32 -9.62 24.61 -1.22
CA VAL A 32 -8.59 23.95 -2.04
C VAL A 32 -7.59 23.25 -1.11
N ASP A 33 -7.20 22.03 -1.46
CA ASP A 33 -6.26 21.18 -0.70
C ASP A 33 -6.66 20.87 0.75
N TRP A 34 -7.95 20.99 1.08
CA TRP A 34 -8.45 20.67 2.41
C TRP A 34 -8.77 19.17 2.58
N ASN A 35 -9.38 18.54 1.58
CA ASN A 35 -9.79 17.14 1.66
C ASN A 35 -8.61 16.20 1.42
N CYS A 36 -8.48 15.16 2.25
CA CYS A 36 -7.46 14.13 2.10
C CYS A 36 -7.64 13.23 0.88
N ARG A 37 -8.88 13.12 0.37
CA ARG A 37 -9.17 12.30 -0.81
C ARG A 37 -8.59 12.92 -2.06
N THR A 38 -8.12 12.06 -2.96
CA THR A 38 -7.57 12.51 -4.25
C THR A 38 -8.66 13.12 -5.15
N VAL A 39 -9.88 12.58 -5.06
CA VAL A 39 -11.05 13.10 -5.77
C VAL A 39 -12.21 13.18 -4.79
N ASN A 40 -12.90 14.33 -4.76
CA ASN A 40 -14.05 14.56 -3.88
C ASN A 40 -15.26 13.71 -4.29
N PHE A 41 -15.49 13.55 -5.59
CA PHE A 41 -16.55 12.76 -6.21
C PHE A 41 -16.10 12.35 -7.61
N ASN A 42 -16.16 11.06 -7.94
CA ASN A 42 -15.78 10.52 -9.24
C ASN A 42 -17.02 9.90 -9.93
N PRO A 43 -17.56 10.50 -11.00
CA PRO A 43 -18.71 9.94 -11.70
C PRO A 43 -18.42 8.59 -12.40
N ASP A 44 -17.14 8.30 -12.69
CA ASP A 44 -16.74 7.01 -13.26
C ASP A 44 -16.67 5.89 -12.20
N ASP A 45 -16.74 6.23 -10.92
CA ASP A 45 -16.77 5.28 -9.82
C ASP A 45 -18.22 4.84 -9.53
N PRO A 46 -18.55 3.54 -9.68
CA PRO A 46 -19.92 3.05 -9.46
C PRO A 46 -20.49 3.37 -8.07
N GLU A 47 -19.65 3.43 -7.01
CA GLU A 47 -20.12 3.76 -5.67
C GLU A 47 -20.51 5.24 -5.54
N ASP A 48 -19.78 6.13 -6.22
CA ASP A 48 -20.09 7.56 -6.23
C ASP A 48 -21.33 7.82 -7.09
N LEU A 49 -21.45 7.17 -8.25
CA LEU A 49 -22.65 7.29 -9.08
C LEU A 49 -23.91 6.81 -8.34
N ALA A 50 -23.84 5.64 -7.68
CA ALA A 50 -24.95 5.12 -6.88
C ALA A 50 -25.32 6.07 -5.71
N LEU A 51 -24.35 6.78 -5.14
CA LEU A 51 -24.61 7.80 -4.12
C LEU A 51 -25.37 9.00 -4.71
N ALA A 52 -25.00 9.46 -5.91
CA ALA A 52 -25.69 10.55 -6.59
C ALA A 52 -27.12 10.17 -6.99
N GLU A 53 -27.32 8.97 -7.52
CA GLU A 53 -28.66 8.43 -7.82
C GLU A 53 -29.52 8.35 -6.56
N SER A 54 -28.99 7.81 -5.46
CA SER A 54 -29.69 7.76 -4.17
C SER A 54 -30.06 9.15 -3.66
N ILE A 55 -29.14 10.12 -3.75
CA ILE A 55 -29.39 11.51 -3.36
C ILE A 55 -30.47 12.15 -4.25
N SER A 56 -30.52 11.83 -5.55
CA SER A 56 -31.56 12.34 -6.45
C SER A 56 -32.98 11.92 -6.02
N GLN A 57 -33.12 10.70 -5.47
CA GLN A 57 -34.42 10.13 -5.10
C GLN A 57 -34.82 10.45 -3.66
N VAL A 58 -33.87 10.38 -2.73
CA VAL A 58 -34.13 10.35 -1.29
C VAL A 58 -33.64 11.64 -0.60
N GLY A 59 -32.80 12.42 -1.28
CA GLY A 59 -32.11 13.59 -0.74
C GLY A 59 -31.00 13.23 0.25
N VAL A 60 -30.22 14.24 0.64
CA VAL A 60 -29.15 14.07 1.63
C VAL A 60 -29.75 13.83 3.02
N LYS A 61 -29.52 12.64 3.59
CA LYS A 61 -30.01 12.27 4.94
C LYS A 61 -29.03 12.59 6.06
N GLN A 62 -27.75 12.30 5.86
CA GLN A 62 -26.71 12.61 6.84
C GLN A 62 -26.21 14.04 6.61
N ALA A 63 -26.27 14.88 7.64
CA ALA A 63 -25.88 16.28 7.55
C ALA A 63 -24.40 16.47 7.18
N LEU A 64 -24.12 17.45 6.34
CA LEU A 64 -22.74 17.91 6.07
C LEU A 64 -22.23 18.69 7.28
N THR A 65 -20.95 18.60 7.58
CA THR A 65 -20.35 19.44 8.64
C THR A 65 -19.64 20.61 7.98
N VAL A 66 -19.93 21.82 8.46
CA VAL A 66 -19.32 23.05 7.96
C VAL A 66 -18.75 23.90 9.09
N TYR A 67 -17.82 24.76 8.72
CA TYR A 67 -17.34 25.86 9.55
C TYR A 67 -17.41 27.16 8.77
N THR A 68 -17.46 28.28 9.48
CA THR A 68 -17.53 29.61 8.86
C THR A 68 -16.17 30.29 8.92
N GLU A 69 -15.70 30.76 7.77
CA GLU A 69 -14.47 31.56 7.62
C GLU A 69 -14.83 32.74 6.69
N ASP A 70 -14.52 33.97 7.10
CA ASP A 70 -14.85 35.20 6.35
C ASP A 70 -16.31 35.33 5.86
N GLY A 71 -17.26 34.86 6.68
CA GLY A 71 -18.69 34.90 6.36
C GLY A 71 -19.14 33.87 5.31
N LYS A 72 -18.26 32.96 4.87
CA LYS A 72 -18.57 31.85 3.96
C LYS A 72 -18.58 30.52 4.70
N ALA A 73 -19.46 29.62 4.29
CA ALA A 73 -19.53 28.27 4.83
C ALA A 73 -18.60 27.33 4.05
N PHE A 74 -17.61 26.77 4.73
CA PHE A 74 -16.68 25.79 4.20
C PHE A 74 -16.99 24.39 4.70
N ILE A 75 -16.96 23.41 3.79
CA ILE A 75 -17.20 22.00 4.13
C ILE A 75 -15.97 21.44 4.85
N SER A 76 -16.17 20.92 6.07
CA SER A 76 -15.15 20.14 6.79
C SER A 76 -15.37 18.63 6.61
N ASP A 77 -16.62 18.18 6.56
CA ASP A 77 -17.00 16.78 6.32
C ASP A 77 -18.19 16.66 5.36
N GLY A 78 -18.16 15.61 4.55
CA GLY A 78 -19.21 15.31 3.57
C GLY A 78 -18.91 15.75 2.14
N HIS A 79 -17.64 15.97 1.78
CA HIS A 79 -17.21 16.32 0.41
C HIS A 79 -17.83 15.44 -0.68
N ARG A 80 -17.89 14.11 -0.48
CA ARG A 80 -18.57 13.17 -1.41
C ARG A 80 -20.06 13.42 -1.54
N ARG A 81 -20.74 13.71 -0.41
CA ARG A 81 -22.18 13.98 -0.39
C ARG A 81 -22.49 15.30 -1.09
N HIS A 82 -21.65 16.32 -0.90
CA HIS A 82 -21.75 17.58 -1.62
C HIS A 82 -21.53 17.40 -3.12
N GLY A 83 -20.44 16.75 -3.54
CA GLY A 83 -20.17 16.46 -4.95
C GLY A 83 -21.28 15.65 -5.62
N ALA A 84 -21.79 14.61 -4.94
CA ALA A 84 -22.91 13.81 -5.42
C ALA A 84 -24.22 14.62 -5.52
N THR A 85 -24.45 15.56 -4.60
CA THR A 85 -25.59 16.49 -4.67
C THR A 85 -25.49 17.42 -5.87
N MET A 86 -24.31 18.01 -6.11
CA MET A 86 -24.07 18.86 -7.27
C MET A 86 -24.25 18.09 -8.58
N TYR A 87 -23.69 16.88 -8.66
CA TYR A 87 -23.88 16.00 -9.81
C TYR A 87 -25.35 15.66 -10.06
N ALA A 88 -26.12 15.32 -9.01
CA ALA A 88 -27.54 15.03 -9.14
C ALA A 88 -28.36 16.23 -9.64
N ILE A 89 -28.03 17.45 -9.19
CA ILE A 89 -28.69 18.68 -9.66
C ILE A 89 -28.38 18.95 -11.13
N GLU A 90 -27.11 18.82 -11.53
CA GLU A 90 -26.64 19.19 -12.87
C GLU A 90 -26.96 18.13 -13.94
N HIS A 91 -26.84 16.85 -13.60
CA HIS A 91 -26.87 15.75 -14.58
C HIS A 91 -28.12 14.86 -14.46
N LEU A 92 -28.71 14.77 -13.27
CA LEU A 92 -29.91 13.94 -13.01
C LEU A 92 -31.20 14.76 -12.88
N ALA A 93 -31.12 16.08 -13.11
CA ALA A 93 -32.23 17.03 -12.99
C ALA A 93 -32.97 16.96 -11.63
N ALA A 94 -32.25 16.64 -10.55
CA ALA A 94 -32.83 16.54 -9.22
C ALA A 94 -33.15 17.93 -8.63
N GLU A 95 -34.39 18.12 -8.16
CA GLU A 95 -34.83 19.38 -7.53
C GLU A 95 -34.40 19.49 -6.06
N ILE A 96 -33.10 19.50 -5.79
CA ILE A 96 -32.57 19.61 -4.42
C ILE A 96 -32.40 21.09 -4.06
N LYS A 97 -33.38 21.64 -3.32
CA LYS A 97 -33.37 23.05 -2.88
C LYS A 97 -32.48 23.32 -1.66
N ASN A 98 -32.30 22.33 -0.80
CA ASN A 98 -31.48 22.46 0.40
C ASN A 98 -30.91 21.13 0.86
N VAL A 99 -29.79 21.21 1.56
CA VAL A 99 -29.12 20.08 2.23
C VAL A 99 -29.05 20.33 3.74
N PRO A 100 -29.16 19.28 4.56
CA PRO A 100 -28.93 19.40 6.00
C PRO A 100 -27.46 19.66 6.30
N VAL A 101 -27.19 20.66 7.12
CA VAL A 101 -25.85 21.11 7.49
C VAL A 101 -25.78 21.28 9.00
N GLN A 102 -24.70 20.85 9.62
CA GLN A 102 -24.41 21.08 11.03
C GLN A 102 -23.09 21.84 11.17
N THR A 103 -22.99 22.67 12.21
CA THR A 103 -21.73 23.34 12.54
C THR A 103 -20.77 22.37 13.21
N GLU A 104 -19.48 22.59 13.04
CA GLU A 104 -18.46 21.87 13.80
C GLU A 104 -18.54 22.12 15.31
N ASP A 105 -17.84 21.28 16.08
CA ASP A 105 -17.75 21.46 17.53
C ASP A 105 -17.00 22.74 17.87
N ARG A 106 -17.52 23.51 18.83
CA ARG A 106 -17.10 24.88 19.18
C ARG A 106 -15.61 25.05 19.55
N TYR A 107 -14.92 23.96 19.89
CA TYR A 107 -13.51 23.96 20.29
C TYR A 107 -12.62 23.12 19.37
N SER A 108 -13.04 22.91 18.11
CA SER A 108 -12.25 22.14 17.15
C SER A 108 -11.01 22.91 16.71
N SER A 109 -9.82 22.41 17.03
CA SER A 109 -8.56 22.91 16.46
C SER A 109 -8.43 22.53 14.98
N GLU A 110 -7.53 23.18 14.22
CA GLU A 110 -7.26 22.77 12.84
C GLU A 110 -6.84 21.29 12.75
N ALA A 111 -6.03 20.83 13.70
CA ALA A 111 -5.62 19.42 13.78
C ALA A 111 -6.80 18.49 14.07
N ASP A 112 -7.75 18.89 14.92
CA ASP A 112 -8.97 18.09 15.16
C ASP A 112 -9.86 18.04 13.91
N ARG A 113 -9.94 19.12 13.13
CA ARG A 113 -10.67 19.12 11.86
C ARG A 113 -10.01 18.19 10.84
N VAL A 114 -8.69 18.21 10.70
CA VAL A 114 -7.95 17.28 9.85
C VAL A 114 -8.14 15.83 10.31
N PHE A 115 -8.05 15.58 11.62
CA PHE A 115 -8.26 14.27 12.22
C PHE A 115 -9.68 13.74 12.02
N SER A 116 -10.67 14.64 12.04
CA SER A 116 -12.08 14.29 11.82
C SER A 116 -12.32 13.65 10.45
N GLN A 117 -11.47 13.91 9.45
CA GLN A 117 -11.55 13.28 8.14
C GLN A 117 -11.34 11.76 8.19
N ILE A 118 -10.61 11.25 9.19
CA ILE A 118 -10.44 9.81 9.42
C ILE A 118 -11.63 9.27 10.22
N VAL A 119 -11.95 9.91 11.35
CA VAL A 119 -12.95 9.39 12.31
C VAL A 119 -14.37 9.44 11.75
N ARG A 120 -14.73 10.51 11.04
CA ARG A 120 -16.08 10.70 10.49
C ARG A 120 -16.30 9.97 9.17
N ASN A 121 -15.26 9.33 8.61
CA ASN A 121 -15.37 8.60 7.36
C ASN A 121 -16.09 7.25 7.55
N SER A 122 -17.42 7.28 7.60
CA SER A 122 -18.28 6.09 7.68
C SER A 122 -18.65 5.49 6.33
N GLY A 123 -18.32 6.15 5.22
CA GLY A 123 -18.60 5.70 3.87
C GLY A 123 -17.48 4.84 3.28
N LYS A 124 -17.09 5.15 2.05
CA LYS A 124 -15.95 4.49 1.37
C LYS A 124 -14.68 4.67 2.19
N PRO A 125 -13.96 3.61 2.58
CA PRO A 125 -12.73 3.75 3.36
C PRO A 125 -11.69 4.62 2.66
N LEU A 126 -10.94 5.41 3.44
CA LEU A 126 -9.78 6.12 2.92
C LEU A 126 -8.72 5.10 2.50
N THR A 127 -8.15 5.31 1.32
CA THR A 127 -7.02 4.50 0.86
C THR A 127 -5.81 4.73 1.77
N PRO A 128 -4.87 3.77 1.85
CA PRO A 128 -3.66 3.92 2.66
C PRO A 128 -2.89 5.22 2.37
N ILE A 129 -2.80 5.64 1.10
CA ILE A 129 -2.11 6.88 0.73
C ILE A 129 -2.87 8.13 1.20
N GLU A 130 -4.21 8.11 1.19
CA GLU A 130 -5.03 9.20 1.72
C GLU A 130 -4.90 9.30 3.25
N GLN A 131 -4.87 8.16 3.96
CA GLN A 131 -4.59 8.13 5.39
C GLN A 131 -3.19 8.70 5.69
N ALA A 132 -2.20 8.33 4.88
CA ALA A 132 -0.84 8.81 5.03
C ALA A 132 -0.72 10.34 4.87
N ARG A 133 -1.45 10.95 3.93
CA ARG A 133 -1.55 12.42 3.79
C ARG A 133 -2.13 13.07 5.04
N VAL A 134 -3.20 12.50 5.61
CA VAL A 134 -3.80 13.01 6.86
C VAL A 134 -2.78 12.93 8.00
N PHE A 135 -2.13 11.78 8.18
CA PHE A 135 -1.14 11.61 9.25
C PHE A 135 0.02 12.59 9.09
N LYS A 136 0.54 12.78 7.87
CA LYS A 136 1.59 13.75 7.62
C LYS A 136 1.16 15.17 8.01
N ARG A 137 -0.04 15.58 7.61
CA ARG A 137 -0.60 16.89 7.98
C ARG A 137 -0.78 17.05 9.49
N LEU A 138 -1.20 15.99 10.20
CA LEU A 138 -1.31 16.02 11.66
C LEU A 138 0.04 16.19 12.34
N ILE A 139 1.08 15.50 11.86
CA ILE A 139 2.46 15.69 12.34
C ILE A 139 2.93 17.14 12.11
N ASP A 140 2.64 17.70 10.93
CA ASP A 140 3.01 19.08 10.60
C ASP A 140 2.25 20.11 11.47
N LEU A 141 1.07 19.76 11.97
CA LEU A 141 0.29 20.53 12.94
C LEU A 141 0.69 20.26 14.41
N GLY A 142 1.78 19.51 14.64
CA GLY A 142 2.38 19.31 15.96
C GLY A 142 1.90 18.07 16.72
N TRP A 143 1.12 17.18 16.11
CA TRP A 143 0.79 15.89 16.74
C TRP A 143 1.99 14.94 16.68
N THR A 144 2.03 13.99 17.61
CA THR A 144 2.99 12.89 17.57
C THR A 144 2.34 11.61 17.01
N GLU A 145 3.15 10.66 16.53
CA GLU A 145 2.67 9.32 16.16
C GLU A 145 1.88 8.66 17.29
N LYS A 146 2.25 8.92 18.54
CA LYS A 146 1.58 8.40 19.73
C LYS A 146 0.18 8.99 19.89
N ASP A 147 0.02 10.28 19.64
CA ASP A 147 -1.31 10.93 19.69
C ASP A 147 -2.22 10.37 18.60
N ILE A 148 -1.68 10.20 17.39
CA ILE A 148 -2.41 9.58 16.27
C ILE A 148 -2.80 8.15 16.63
N GLN A 149 -1.87 7.35 17.16
CA GLN A 149 -2.14 5.98 17.61
C GLN A 149 -3.26 5.93 18.64
N GLN A 150 -3.18 6.76 19.69
CA GLN A 150 -4.14 6.77 20.78
C GLN A 150 -5.54 7.15 20.30
N LYS A 151 -5.64 8.12 19.38
CA LYS A 151 -6.93 8.60 18.89
C LYS A 151 -7.52 7.73 17.77
N THR A 152 -6.70 7.10 16.92
CA THR A 152 -7.17 6.21 15.84
C THR A 152 -7.38 4.77 16.28
N GLY A 153 -6.65 4.31 17.31
CA GLY A 153 -6.57 2.89 17.67
C GLY A 153 -5.74 2.03 16.71
N LEU A 154 -5.09 2.62 15.71
CA LEU A 154 -4.26 1.89 14.75
C LEU A 154 -2.92 1.47 15.37
N ALA A 155 -2.31 0.42 14.84
CA ALA A 155 -0.97 0.02 15.27
C ALA A 155 0.05 1.12 14.94
N ARG A 156 0.94 1.46 15.89
CA ARG A 156 2.00 2.45 15.65
C ARG A 156 2.83 2.12 14.42
N GLN A 157 3.19 0.85 14.25
CA GLN A 157 3.96 0.38 13.09
C GLN A 157 3.27 0.73 11.76
N TRP A 158 1.95 0.59 11.69
CA TRP A 158 1.18 0.95 10.50
C TRP A 158 1.22 2.45 10.22
N ILE A 159 1.14 3.29 11.26
CA ILE A 159 1.24 4.75 11.11
C ILE A 159 2.61 5.13 10.55
N VAL A 160 3.69 4.54 11.09
CA VAL A 160 5.07 4.78 10.62
C VAL A 160 5.23 4.35 9.15
N GLU A 161 4.77 3.14 8.80
CA GLU A 161 4.86 2.64 7.43
C GLU A 161 4.10 3.52 6.43
N LEU A 162 2.94 4.06 6.82
CA LEU A 162 2.21 5.02 5.99
C LEU A 162 2.95 6.34 5.83
N LEU A 163 3.56 6.86 6.89
CA LEU A 163 4.38 8.08 6.81
C LEU A 163 5.61 7.87 5.90
N GLU A 164 6.26 6.71 5.98
CA GLU A 164 7.35 6.32 5.07
C GLU A 164 6.87 6.23 3.62
N LEU A 165 5.69 5.64 3.38
CA LEU A 165 5.09 5.58 2.06
C LEU A 165 4.81 6.97 1.50
N GLN A 166 4.33 7.91 2.34
CA GLN A 166 4.08 9.29 1.92
C GLN A 166 5.36 10.06 1.60
N ALA A 167 6.47 9.73 2.27
CA ALA A 167 7.78 10.31 2.01
C ALA A 167 8.50 9.67 0.81
N ALA A 168 7.98 8.56 0.28
CA ALA A 168 8.57 7.87 -0.87
C ALA A 168 8.49 8.71 -2.16
N PRO A 169 9.33 8.42 -3.17
CA PRO A 169 9.29 9.14 -4.44
C PRO A 169 7.92 9.09 -5.11
N ALA A 170 7.59 10.15 -5.85
CA ALA A 170 6.32 10.28 -6.57
C ALA A 170 5.99 9.07 -7.46
N ALA A 171 7.01 8.44 -8.04
CA ALA A 171 6.85 7.21 -8.82
C ALA A 171 6.20 6.08 -7.99
N VAL A 172 6.61 5.88 -6.74
CA VAL A 172 6.04 4.86 -5.85
C VAL A 172 4.63 5.24 -5.41
N THR A 173 4.45 6.49 -4.96
CA THR A 173 3.15 6.95 -4.44
C THR A 173 2.07 6.98 -5.52
N ASN A 174 2.42 7.32 -6.77
CA ASN A 174 1.51 7.30 -7.90
C ASN A 174 1.05 5.88 -8.26
N LEU A 175 1.94 4.88 -8.22
CA LEU A 175 1.58 3.48 -8.46
C LEU A 175 0.57 2.95 -7.42
N VAL A 176 0.70 3.41 -6.17
CA VAL A 176 -0.27 3.07 -5.11
C VAL A 176 -1.57 3.86 -5.28
N ALA A 177 -1.50 5.16 -5.58
CA ALA A 177 -2.66 6.02 -5.74
C ALA A 177 -3.55 5.61 -6.92
N THR A 178 -2.96 5.17 -8.02
CA THR A 178 -3.67 4.63 -9.20
C THR A 178 -4.17 3.20 -8.99
N GLY A 179 -3.87 2.57 -7.85
CA GLY A 179 -4.29 1.20 -7.53
C GLY A 179 -3.52 0.11 -8.28
N GLN A 180 -2.50 0.46 -9.07
CA GLN A 180 -1.65 -0.49 -9.78
C GLN A 180 -0.82 -1.36 -8.83
N VAL A 181 -0.50 -0.85 -7.63
CA VAL A 181 0.26 -1.55 -6.58
C VAL A 181 -0.48 -1.45 -5.25
N ALA A 182 -0.40 -2.50 -4.42
CA ALA A 182 -0.88 -2.44 -3.04
C ALA A 182 0.06 -1.65 -2.13
N ALA A 183 -0.48 -0.82 -1.24
CA ALA A 183 0.33 -0.06 -0.28
C ALA A 183 1.26 -0.97 0.53
N THR A 184 0.76 -2.13 0.99
CA THR A 184 1.56 -3.14 1.70
C THR A 184 2.71 -3.68 0.86
N LEU A 185 2.52 -3.88 -0.44
CA LEU A 185 3.57 -4.31 -1.35
C LEU A 185 4.60 -3.20 -1.57
N ALA A 186 4.14 -1.95 -1.73
CA ALA A 186 5.01 -0.80 -1.89
C ALA A 186 5.90 -0.58 -0.66
N MET A 187 5.31 -0.61 0.55
CA MET A 187 6.03 -0.48 1.82
C MET A 187 7.01 -1.64 2.05
N ALA A 188 6.61 -2.88 1.76
CA ALA A 188 7.52 -4.02 1.83
C ALA A 188 8.71 -3.87 0.87
N THR A 189 8.49 -3.31 -0.32
CA THR A 189 9.54 -3.08 -1.32
C THR A 189 10.47 -1.94 -0.90
N LEU A 190 9.94 -0.84 -0.36
CA LEU A 190 10.74 0.24 0.22
C LEU A 190 11.63 -0.27 1.35
N LYS A 191 11.09 -1.10 2.25
CA LYS A 191 11.84 -1.71 3.35
C LYS A 191 12.94 -2.66 2.85
N LYS A 192 12.66 -3.46 1.81
CA LYS A 192 13.65 -4.36 1.19
C LYS A 192 14.89 -3.60 0.67
N HIS A 193 14.68 -2.40 0.14
CA HIS A 193 15.75 -1.55 -0.40
C HIS A 193 16.34 -0.58 0.63
N GLY A 194 16.05 -0.76 1.92
CA GLY A 194 16.60 0.09 2.99
C GLY A 194 16.20 1.56 2.88
N GLY A 195 15.04 1.86 2.28
CA GLY A 195 14.59 3.23 2.03
C GLY A 195 15.10 3.86 0.73
N ASP A 196 15.85 3.14 -0.11
CA ASP A 196 16.19 3.59 -1.46
C ASP A 196 14.94 3.56 -2.36
N GLY A 197 14.23 4.69 -2.36
CA GLY A 197 12.99 4.86 -3.09
C GLY A 197 13.13 4.74 -4.61
N ALA A 198 14.33 4.99 -5.17
CA ALA A 198 14.56 4.89 -6.61
C ALA A 198 14.61 3.43 -7.05
N LYS A 199 15.31 2.58 -6.31
CA LYS A 199 15.31 1.12 -6.55
C LYS A 199 13.94 0.52 -6.35
N ALA A 200 13.24 0.92 -5.29
CA ALA A 200 11.87 0.47 -5.04
C ALA A 200 10.91 0.88 -6.17
N ALA A 201 11.03 2.11 -6.69
CA ALA A 201 10.24 2.57 -7.83
C ALA A 201 10.48 1.72 -9.08
N ASN A 202 11.75 1.44 -9.41
CA ASN A 202 12.11 0.64 -10.57
C ASN A 202 11.58 -0.81 -10.47
N ASP A 203 11.72 -1.44 -9.30
CA ASP A 203 11.22 -2.80 -9.08
C ASP A 203 9.70 -2.88 -9.16
N LEU A 204 9.00 -1.89 -8.58
CA LEU A 204 7.54 -1.81 -8.65
C LEU A 204 7.06 -1.54 -10.08
N ALA A 205 7.75 -0.68 -10.84
CA ALA A 205 7.43 -0.41 -12.23
C ALA A 205 7.55 -1.68 -13.09
N ARG A 206 8.67 -2.43 -12.98
CA ARG A 206 8.82 -3.72 -13.68
C ARG A 206 7.73 -4.72 -13.32
N ALA A 207 7.35 -4.78 -12.04
CA ALA A 207 6.28 -5.66 -11.59
C ALA A 207 4.90 -5.26 -12.15
N VAL A 208 4.66 -3.95 -12.33
CA VAL A 208 3.44 -3.43 -12.98
C VAL A 208 3.43 -3.78 -14.46
N ASP A 209 4.54 -3.58 -15.17
CA ASP A 209 4.64 -3.92 -16.59
C ASP A 209 4.39 -5.42 -16.84
N LYS A 210 4.95 -6.27 -15.98
CA LYS A 210 4.71 -7.72 -16.01
C LYS A 210 3.26 -8.08 -15.71
N ALA A 211 2.62 -7.41 -14.75
CA ALA A 211 1.21 -7.64 -14.46
C ALA A 211 0.32 -7.22 -15.64
N GLN A 212 0.63 -6.09 -16.28
CA GLN A 212 -0.10 -5.58 -17.44
C GLN A 212 0.05 -6.48 -18.67
N SER A 213 1.25 -7.02 -18.92
CA SER A 213 1.45 -7.98 -20.01
C SER A 213 0.68 -9.30 -19.80
N GLU A 214 0.43 -9.66 -18.54
CA GLU A 214 -0.46 -10.77 -18.15
C GLU A 214 -1.95 -10.37 -18.11
N GLY A 215 -2.31 -9.16 -18.55
CA GLY A 215 -3.69 -8.65 -18.59
C GLY A 215 -4.28 -8.30 -17.22
N LYS A 216 -3.46 -8.18 -16.18
CA LYS A 216 -3.90 -7.86 -14.82
C LYS A 216 -3.81 -6.37 -14.55
N LYS A 217 -4.84 -5.84 -13.89
CA LYS A 217 -4.92 -4.42 -13.50
C LYS A 217 -3.97 -4.04 -12.35
N ARG A 218 -3.46 -5.02 -11.60
CA ARG A 218 -2.70 -4.79 -10.36
C ARG A 218 -1.53 -5.75 -10.21
N ALA A 219 -0.36 -5.20 -9.91
CA ALA A 219 0.83 -5.95 -9.54
C ALA A 219 0.69 -6.58 -8.14
N THR A 220 1.33 -7.72 -7.96
CA THR A 220 1.30 -8.51 -6.72
C THR A 220 2.70 -9.05 -6.46
N ALA A 221 2.94 -9.62 -5.30
CA ALA A 221 4.23 -10.20 -4.94
C ALA A 221 4.74 -11.27 -5.93
N LYS A 222 3.87 -11.87 -6.75
CA LYS A 222 4.25 -12.83 -7.81
C LYS A 222 4.87 -12.16 -9.04
N HIS A 223 4.51 -10.91 -9.29
CA HIS A 223 5.02 -10.14 -10.42
C HIS A 223 6.29 -9.39 -10.05
N MET A 224 6.56 -9.20 -8.76
CA MET A 224 7.89 -8.82 -8.30
C MET A 224 8.86 -9.91 -8.72
N ASP A 225 10.02 -9.51 -9.24
CA ASP A 225 11.14 -10.44 -9.38
C ASP A 225 11.37 -11.01 -7.98
N ALA A 226 11.01 -12.28 -7.79
CA ALA A 226 11.46 -13.03 -6.65
C ALA A 226 12.97 -12.97 -6.76
N GLY A 227 13.58 -12.03 -6.03
CA GLY A 227 15.01 -12.05 -5.82
C GLY A 227 15.32 -13.49 -5.49
N GLU A 228 16.07 -14.13 -6.37
CA GLU A 228 16.35 -15.54 -6.33
C GLU A 228 16.77 -15.82 -4.90
N LYS A 229 15.88 -16.45 -4.11
CA LYS A 229 16.28 -16.89 -2.77
C LYS A 229 17.48 -17.78 -3.07
N PRO A 230 18.69 -17.49 -2.55
CA PRO A 230 19.80 -18.39 -2.79
C PRO A 230 19.30 -19.75 -2.32
N LYS A 231 19.17 -20.70 -3.28
CA LYS A 231 18.85 -22.07 -2.93
C LYS A 231 19.86 -22.45 -1.84
N PRO A 232 19.44 -23.03 -0.71
CA PRO A 232 20.39 -23.47 0.30
C PRO A 232 21.44 -24.30 -0.44
N ALA A 233 22.70 -23.86 -0.37
CA ALA A 233 23.80 -24.49 -1.07
C ALA A 233 23.76 -25.98 -0.72
N HIS A 234 23.64 -26.85 -1.73
CA HIS A 234 23.62 -28.28 -1.48
C HIS A 234 24.95 -28.63 -0.80
N PRO A 235 25.00 -29.50 0.22
CA PRO A 235 26.27 -29.86 0.87
C PRO A 235 27.35 -30.35 -0.11
N ASP A 236 26.95 -30.82 -1.30
CA ASP A 236 27.87 -31.23 -2.36
C ASP A 236 28.42 -30.04 -3.18
N SER A 237 27.78 -28.87 -3.18
CA SER A 237 28.34 -27.66 -3.79
C SER A 237 29.53 -27.15 -2.99
N MET A 238 29.46 -27.18 -1.65
CA MET A 238 30.61 -26.82 -0.80
C MET A 238 31.79 -27.76 -1.00
N ARG A 239 31.54 -29.06 -1.20
CA ARG A 239 32.59 -30.05 -1.52
C ARG A 239 33.21 -29.80 -2.89
N LEU A 240 32.39 -29.45 -3.88
CA LEU A 240 32.87 -29.13 -5.22
C LEU A 240 33.72 -27.85 -5.22
N ASP A 241 33.32 -26.84 -4.46
CA ASP A 241 34.08 -25.59 -4.35
C ASP A 241 35.44 -25.83 -3.68
N ALA A 242 35.49 -26.67 -2.63
CA ALA A 242 36.75 -27.08 -2.02
C ALA A 242 37.66 -27.88 -2.98
N LEU A 243 37.09 -28.75 -3.82
CA LEU A 243 37.84 -29.47 -4.86
C LEU A 243 38.40 -28.52 -5.93
N ARG A 244 37.61 -27.51 -6.33
CA ARG A 244 38.04 -26.48 -7.29
C ARG A 244 39.19 -25.65 -6.75
N GLU A 245 39.13 -25.26 -5.48
CA GLU A 245 40.20 -24.54 -4.79
C GLU A 245 41.48 -25.38 -4.73
N LEU A 246 41.37 -26.66 -4.36
CA LEU A 246 42.50 -27.60 -4.34
C LEU A 246 43.12 -27.81 -5.72
N ALA A 247 42.30 -27.82 -6.78
CA ALA A 247 42.72 -27.95 -8.17
C ALA A 247 43.23 -26.64 -8.79
N GLY A 248 43.38 -25.56 -8.00
CA GLY A 248 43.91 -24.27 -8.47
C GLY A 248 42.99 -23.54 -9.46
N TYR A 249 41.67 -23.70 -9.32
CA TYR A 249 40.69 -23.05 -10.20
C TYR A 249 40.80 -21.52 -10.11
N VAL A 250 40.95 -20.87 -11.27
CA VAL A 250 40.88 -19.40 -11.40
C VAL A 250 39.60 -19.06 -12.15
N GLU A 251 38.72 -18.30 -11.51
CA GLU A 251 37.46 -17.87 -12.10
C GLU A 251 37.74 -17.01 -13.36
N ASN A 252 37.26 -17.47 -14.53
CA ASN A 252 37.47 -16.91 -15.87
C ASN A 252 38.83 -17.19 -16.56
N GLY A 253 39.62 -18.18 -16.11
CA GLY A 253 40.74 -18.74 -16.89
C GLY A 253 40.25 -19.72 -17.96
N THR A 254 40.88 -19.75 -19.14
CA THR A 254 40.50 -20.58 -20.30
C THR A 254 40.77 -22.08 -20.14
N ASP A 255 40.77 -22.62 -18.93
CA ASP A 255 40.98 -24.06 -18.72
C ASP A 255 40.01 -24.57 -17.65
N THR A 256 39.08 -25.42 -18.06
CA THR A 256 38.07 -25.97 -17.15
C THR A 256 38.70 -27.12 -16.39
N SER A 257 39.52 -26.80 -15.38
CA SER A 257 40.28 -27.81 -14.63
C SER A 257 39.37 -28.81 -13.92
N VAL A 258 38.11 -28.47 -13.62
CA VAL A 258 37.14 -29.40 -13.01
C VAL A 258 35.82 -29.42 -13.77
N SER A 259 35.41 -30.57 -14.30
CA SER A 259 34.10 -30.77 -14.95
C SER A 259 33.31 -31.91 -14.33
N ILE A 260 31.98 -31.79 -14.33
CA ILE A 260 31.06 -32.81 -13.82
C ILE A 260 30.14 -33.24 -14.96
N SER A 261 29.98 -34.53 -15.12
CA SER A 261 29.00 -35.14 -16.02
C SER A 261 28.37 -36.36 -15.35
N GLN A 262 27.25 -36.84 -15.88
CA GLN A 262 26.67 -38.11 -15.50
C GLN A 262 26.67 -39.02 -16.73
N ASP A 263 27.17 -40.24 -16.58
CA ASP A 263 27.22 -41.20 -17.67
C ASP A 263 25.81 -41.75 -17.95
N ASP A 264 25.36 -41.65 -19.19
CA ASP A 264 24.00 -42.04 -19.57
C ASP A 264 23.76 -43.57 -19.51
N ALA A 265 24.82 -44.37 -19.64
CA ALA A 265 24.75 -45.83 -19.64
C ALA A 265 24.85 -46.42 -18.22
N THR A 266 25.77 -45.92 -17.40
CA THR A 266 25.99 -46.43 -16.03
C THR A 266 25.24 -45.66 -14.96
N ARG A 267 24.76 -44.44 -15.29
CA ARG A 267 24.21 -43.44 -14.35
C ARG A 267 25.18 -42.98 -13.27
N GLU A 268 26.47 -43.29 -13.41
CA GLU A 268 27.50 -42.86 -12.47
C GLU A 268 27.86 -41.39 -12.71
N TRP A 269 28.15 -40.69 -11.62
CA TRP A 269 28.66 -39.32 -11.66
C TRP A 269 30.14 -39.34 -11.96
N VAL A 270 30.56 -38.61 -12.99
CA VAL A 270 31.94 -38.50 -13.42
C VAL A 270 32.45 -37.09 -13.13
N VAL A 271 33.46 -36.99 -12.27
CA VAL A 271 34.19 -35.75 -11.98
C VAL A 271 35.56 -35.85 -12.65
N ARG A 272 35.85 -34.91 -13.55
CA ARG A 272 37.17 -34.79 -14.18
C ARG A 272 37.95 -33.66 -13.54
N VAL A 273 39.21 -33.90 -13.25
CA VAL A 273 40.17 -32.89 -12.81
C VAL A 273 41.40 -32.95 -13.73
N GLY A 274 41.58 -31.97 -14.60
CA GLY A 274 42.58 -32.02 -15.68
C GLY A 274 42.36 -33.23 -16.61
N ASP A 275 43.41 -34.03 -16.82
CA ASP A 275 43.37 -35.27 -17.60
C ASP A 275 42.81 -36.48 -16.82
N ASN A 276 42.69 -36.36 -15.49
CA ASN A 276 42.22 -37.43 -14.63
C ASN A 276 40.69 -37.38 -14.46
N PHE A 277 40.05 -38.55 -14.36
CA PHE A 277 38.62 -38.64 -14.04
C PHE A 277 38.32 -39.71 -13.00
N ARG A 278 37.24 -39.51 -12.24
CA ARG A 278 36.70 -40.47 -11.27
C ARG A 278 35.19 -40.57 -11.41
N ALA A 279 34.70 -41.79 -11.38
CA ALA A 279 33.29 -42.11 -11.40
C ALA A 279 32.83 -42.56 -10.00
N GLY A 280 31.60 -42.19 -9.62
CA GLY A 280 30.99 -42.60 -8.36
C GLY A 280 29.50 -42.83 -8.52
N ARG A 281 28.93 -43.72 -7.70
CA ARG A 281 27.47 -43.98 -7.70
C ARG A 281 26.66 -42.78 -7.21
N SER A 282 27.30 -41.87 -6.47
CA SER A 282 26.76 -40.57 -6.10
C SER A 282 27.76 -39.45 -6.44
N LEU A 283 27.26 -38.23 -6.64
CA LEU A 283 28.10 -37.05 -6.90
C LEU A 283 29.11 -36.83 -5.76
N ARG A 284 28.71 -37.09 -4.52
CA ARG A 284 29.57 -37.04 -3.35
C ARG A 284 30.75 -38.01 -3.44
N ASP A 285 30.49 -39.28 -3.76
CA ASP A 285 31.54 -40.30 -3.84
C ASP A 285 32.56 -39.96 -4.93
N ALA A 286 32.09 -39.39 -6.04
CA ALA A 286 32.94 -38.95 -7.15
C ALA A 286 33.82 -37.74 -6.76
N ILE A 287 33.25 -36.75 -6.05
CA ILE A 287 34.00 -35.57 -5.54
C ILE A 287 35.02 -35.99 -4.49
N ASP A 288 34.63 -36.79 -3.49
CA ASP A 288 35.52 -37.23 -2.42
C ASP A 288 36.68 -38.08 -2.98
N SER A 289 36.42 -38.93 -3.98
CA SER A 289 37.45 -39.74 -4.65
C SER A 289 38.41 -38.90 -5.49
N ALA A 290 37.91 -37.87 -6.17
CA ALA A 290 38.74 -36.93 -6.92
C ALA A 290 39.64 -36.12 -5.99
N ALA A 291 39.10 -35.64 -4.85
CA ALA A 291 39.86 -34.88 -3.85
C ALA A 291 41.00 -35.70 -3.23
N VAL A 292 40.73 -36.95 -2.82
CA VAL A 292 41.75 -37.85 -2.24
C VAL A 292 42.88 -38.14 -3.23
N THR A 293 42.56 -38.27 -4.52
CA THR A 293 43.58 -38.49 -5.55
C THR A 293 44.45 -37.25 -5.70
N LEU A 294 43.84 -36.07 -5.81
CA LEU A 294 44.57 -34.82 -5.99
C LEU A 294 45.48 -34.47 -4.80
N ILE A 295 45.05 -34.79 -3.58
CA ILE A 295 45.90 -34.62 -2.38
C ILE A 295 47.14 -35.50 -2.47
N LYS A 296 46.99 -36.78 -2.88
CA LYS A 296 48.12 -37.69 -3.05
C LYS A 296 49.08 -37.23 -4.14
N ASP A 297 48.55 -36.79 -5.27
CA ASP A 297 49.36 -36.31 -6.40
C ASP A 297 50.14 -35.02 -6.07
N ASN A 298 49.69 -34.23 -5.08
CA ASN A 298 50.38 -33.03 -4.59
C ASN A 298 51.39 -33.31 -3.45
N GLU A 299 51.36 -34.50 -2.85
CA GLU A 299 52.28 -34.92 -1.77
C GLU A 299 53.50 -35.72 -2.27
N GLU A 300 53.52 -36.16 -3.53
CA GLU A 300 54.67 -36.77 -4.23
C GLU A 300 55.54 -35.74 -4.96
#